data_AF-T1C5C0-F1
#
_entry.id   AF-T1C5C0-F1
#
_cell.length_a   1.000
_cell.length_b   1.000
_cell.length_c   1.000
_cell.angle_alpha   90.00
_cell.angle_beta   90.00
_cell.angle_gamma   90.00
#
_symmetry.space_group_name_H-M   'P 1'
#
loop_
_entity.id
_entity.type
_entity.pdbx_description
1 polymer ?
#
loop_
_entity_poly.entity_id
_entity_poly.type
_entity_poly.pdbx_seq_one_letter_code
_entity_poly.pdbx_strand_id
1 'polypeptide(L)'
;MLHNRTALLASAVPVIGLAWLRPWRKRRKLKHIRGAQIAPADDVEAIIRKKYKKQLGGLEIGGVPIPRDFEVLNFLCAGAPGTGKSTAIAPIIATMRGRGDRVFCADPRGDYLR
;
A
#
# COMPACT_ATOMS: atom_id res chain seq x y z
N MET A 1 -21.77 61.78 10.16
CA MET A 1 -20.64 60.85 9.97
C MET A 1 -20.60 59.65 10.93
N LEU A 2 -21.61 59.39 11.78
CA LEU A 2 -21.61 58.20 12.66
C LEU A 2 -22.27 56.94 12.07
N HIS A 3 -23.14 57.06 11.06
CA HIS A 3 -23.93 55.93 10.54
C HIS A 3 -23.14 54.91 9.69
N ASN A 4 -21.98 55.29 9.13
CA ASN A 4 -21.22 54.41 8.24
C ASN A 4 -20.28 53.44 9.00
N ARG A 5 -19.98 53.73 10.27
CA ARG A 5 -19.07 52.93 11.10
C ARG A 5 -19.77 51.73 11.74
N THR A 6 -21.06 51.86 12.04
CA THR A 6 -21.90 50.77 12.58
C THR A 6 -22.22 49.72 11.51
N ALA A 7 -22.45 50.13 10.26
CA ALA A 7 -22.69 49.22 9.13
C ALA A 7 -21.45 48.35 8.80
N LEU A 8 -20.25 48.93 8.84
CA LEU A 8 -19.00 48.20 8.64
C LEU A 8 -18.75 47.18 9.75
N LEU A 9 -19.01 47.54 11.01
CA LEU A 9 -18.88 46.62 12.15
C LEU A 9 -19.91 45.48 12.08
N ALA A 10 -21.15 45.77 11.67
CA ALA A 10 -22.20 44.76 11.50
C ALA A 10 -21.87 43.72 10.40
N SER A 11 -21.16 44.13 9.34
CA SER A 11 -20.74 43.22 8.27
C SER A 11 -19.54 42.32 8.62
N ALA A 12 -18.70 42.72 9.58
CA ALA A 12 -17.51 41.96 9.98
C ALA A 12 -17.84 40.77 10.89
N VAL A 13 -18.88 40.88 11.72
CA VAL A 13 -19.32 39.84 12.68
C VAL A 13 -19.70 38.51 12.00
N PRO A 14 -20.50 38.46 10.92
CA PRO A 14 -20.83 37.19 10.27
C PRO A 14 -19.63 36.56 9.55
N VAL A 15 -18.69 37.35 9.03
CA VAL A 15 -17.47 36.84 8.37
C VAL A 15 -16.53 36.20 9.39
N ILE A 16 -16.35 36.84 10.54
CA ILE A 16 -15.58 36.27 11.66
C ILE A 16 -16.30 35.03 12.19
N GLY A 17 -17.60 35.08 12.42
CA GLY A 17 -18.39 33.91 12.85
C GLY A 17 -18.29 32.73 11.88
N LEU A 18 -18.35 32.97 10.56
CA LEU A 18 -18.20 31.94 9.54
C LEU A 18 -16.76 31.39 9.47
N ALA A 19 -15.76 32.23 9.71
CA ALA A 19 -14.37 31.81 9.83
C ALA A 19 -14.12 30.95 11.08
N TRP A 20 -14.78 31.25 12.21
CA TRP A 20 -14.74 30.46 13.44
C TRP A 20 -15.46 29.11 13.33
N LEU A 21 -16.38 28.96 12.36
CA LEU A 21 -17.02 27.68 12.02
C LEU A 21 -16.14 26.78 11.14
N ARG A 22 -15.10 27.30 10.47
CA ARG A 22 -14.21 26.50 9.59
C ARG A 22 -13.42 25.41 10.33
N PRO A 23 -12.82 25.64 11.52
CA PRO A 23 -12.14 24.59 12.29
C PRO A 23 -13.10 23.49 12.76
N TRP A 24 -14.35 23.85 13.07
CA TRP A 24 -15.36 22.93 13.60
C TRP A 24 -15.79 21.85 12.61
N ARG A 25 -15.63 22.12 11.30
CA ARG A 25 -15.93 21.18 10.22
C ARG A 25 -14.81 20.17 9.92
N LYS A 26 -13.64 20.26 10.59
CA LYS A 26 -12.62 19.22 10.45
C LYS A 26 -13.11 17.95 11.15
N ARG A 27 -13.72 17.04 10.37
CA ARG A 27 -13.95 15.66 10.82
C ARG A 27 -12.63 15.11 11.34
N ARG A 28 -12.60 14.73 12.62
CA ARG A 28 -11.46 14.03 13.22
C ARG A 28 -11.21 12.77 12.40
N LYS A 29 -10.11 12.75 11.64
CA LYS A 29 -9.65 11.51 11.01
C LYS A 29 -9.20 10.58 12.14
N LEU A 30 -9.73 9.36 12.14
CA LEU A 30 -9.27 8.31 13.04
C LEU A 30 -7.77 8.13 12.82
N LYS A 31 -6.98 8.39 13.86
CA LYS A 31 -5.53 8.24 13.83
C LYS A 31 -5.23 6.76 14.08
N HIS A 32 -4.56 6.11 13.13
CA HIS A 32 -4.02 4.78 13.36
C HIS A 32 -2.99 4.84 14.49
N ILE A 33 -3.12 3.96 15.48
CA ILE A 33 -2.24 3.98 16.66
C ILE A 33 -1.13 2.94 16.51
N ARG A 34 -1.46 1.70 16.11
CA ARG A 34 -0.52 0.56 16.03
C ARG A 34 -1.12 -0.63 15.29
N GLY A 35 -0.27 -1.58 14.90
CA GLY A 35 -0.67 -2.83 14.25
C GLY A 35 -0.65 -2.76 12.73
N ALA A 36 -1.08 -3.85 12.11
CA ALA A 36 -1.13 -3.98 10.65
C ALA A 36 -2.05 -2.93 10.04
N GLN A 37 -1.66 -2.42 8.87
CA GLN A 37 -2.44 -1.47 8.08
C GLN A 37 -2.73 -2.09 6.73
N ILE A 38 -3.94 -1.85 6.24
CA ILE A 38 -4.34 -2.23 4.89
C ILE A 38 -4.13 -1.00 4.01
N ALA A 39 -3.46 -1.20 2.89
CA ALA A 39 -3.24 -0.19 1.87
C ALA A 39 -3.54 -0.79 0.49
N PRO A 40 -3.92 0.05 -0.50
CA PRO A 40 -3.95 -0.34 -1.90
C PRO A 40 -2.61 -0.94 -2.36
N ALA A 41 -2.66 -1.85 -3.33
CA ALA A 41 -1.46 -2.52 -3.83
C ALA A 41 -0.41 -1.51 -4.34
N ASP A 42 -0.83 -0.50 -5.09
CA ASP A 42 0.04 0.55 -5.65
C ASP A 42 0.77 1.33 -4.55
N ASP A 43 0.08 1.61 -3.43
CA ASP A 43 0.67 2.30 -2.29
C ASP A 43 1.73 1.41 -1.60
N VAL A 44 1.44 0.11 -1.44
CA VAL A 44 2.39 -0.85 -0.86
C VAL A 44 3.62 -1.00 -1.75
N GLU A 45 3.42 -1.12 -3.06
CA GLU A 45 4.50 -1.17 -4.04
C GLU A 45 5.37 0.10 -3.94
N ALA A 46 4.75 1.28 -3.97
CA ALA A 46 5.48 2.55 -3.87
C ALA A 46 6.29 2.66 -2.57
N ILE A 47 5.72 2.22 -1.44
CA ILE A 47 6.41 2.18 -0.15
C ILE A 47 7.63 1.26 -0.21
N ILE A 48 7.48 0.04 -0.75
CA ILE A 48 8.57 -0.93 -0.84
C ILE A 48 9.66 -0.45 -1.79
N ARG A 49 9.30 0.01 -3.00
CA ARG A 49 10.28 0.54 -3.97
C ARG A 49 11.04 1.72 -3.42
N LYS A 50 10.39 2.60 -2.65
CA LYS A 50 11.05 3.74 -2.00
C LYS A 50 11.98 3.31 -0.87
N LYS A 51 11.53 2.40 0.00
CA LYS A 51 12.27 2.00 1.21
C LYS A 51 13.44 1.05 0.91
N TYR A 52 13.25 0.12 -0.02
CA TYR A 52 14.17 -0.97 -0.30
C TYR A 52 14.78 -0.90 -1.71
N LYS A 53 14.85 0.31 -2.31
CA LYS A 53 15.29 0.54 -3.70
C LYS A 53 16.56 -0.22 -4.11
N LYS A 54 17.57 -0.25 -3.22
CA LYS A 54 18.88 -0.89 -3.48
C LYS A 54 18.89 -2.40 -3.23
N GLN A 55 17.82 -2.94 -2.65
CA GLN A 55 17.70 -4.33 -2.23
C GLN A 55 16.64 -5.08 -3.05
N LEU A 56 16.12 -4.50 -4.13
CA LEU A 56 15.13 -5.18 -4.95
C LEU A 56 15.81 -6.33 -5.73
N GLY A 57 15.39 -7.56 -5.46
CA GLY A 57 15.85 -8.74 -6.18
C GLY A 57 15.15 -8.92 -7.53
N GLY A 58 14.00 -8.27 -7.71
CA GLY A 58 13.12 -8.39 -8.88
C GLY A 58 11.99 -9.41 -8.70
N LEU A 59 11.83 -9.99 -7.48
CA LEU A 59 10.83 -11.02 -7.24
C LEU A 59 9.56 -10.29 -6.89
N GLU A 60 8.43 -10.70 -7.43
CA GLU A 60 7.17 -9.99 -7.20
C GLU A 60 6.06 -10.96 -6.81
N ILE A 61 5.20 -10.54 -5.89
CA ILE A 61 4.01 -11.28 -5.47
C ILE A 61 2.82 -10.34 -5.63
N GLY A 62 1.89 -10.66 -6.53
CA GLY A 62 0.72 -9.83 -6.79
C GLY A 62 1.04 -8.40 -7.25
N GLY A 63 2.12 -8.24 -8.02
CA GLY A 63 2.61 -6.92 -8.50
C GLY A 63 3.46 -6.14 -7.49
N VAL A 64 3.60 -6.66 -6.26
CA VAL A 64 4.40 -6.02 -5.22
C VAL A 64 5.81 -6.61 -5.22
N PRO A 65 6.87 -5.81 -5.41
CA PRO A 65 8.23 -6.31 -5.38
C PRO A 65 8.64 -6.73 -3.98
N ILE A 66 9.45 -7.78 -3.91
CA ILE A 66 9.98 -8.37 -2.69
C ILE A 66 11.48 -8.00 -2.60
N PRO A 67 11.92 -7.36 -1.51
CA PRO A 67 13.34 -7.14 -1.26
C PRO A 67 14.09 -8.47 -1.15
N ARG A 68 15.32 -8.54 -1.66
CA ARG A 68 16.17 -9.74 -1.71
C ARG A 68 16.39 -10.32 -0.30
N ASP A 69 16.53 -9.46 0.71
CA ASP A 69 16.68 -9.87 2.11
C ASP A 69 15.44 -10.61 2.66
N PHE A 70 14.26 -10.39 2.06
CA PHE A 70 13.03 -11.06 2.46
C PHE A 70 12.77 -12.37 1.72
N GLU A 71 13.45 -12.60 0.58
CA GLU A 71 13.30 -13.83 -0.19
C GLU A 71 13.70 -15.08 0.62
N VAL A 72 14.63 -14.94 1.56
CA VAL A 72 15.14 -16.03 2.42
C VAL A 72 14.28 -16.31 3.65
N LEU A 73 13.26 -15.49 3.93
CA LEU A 73 12.39 -15.65 5.11
C LEU A 73 11.29 -16.72 4.90
N ASN A 74 11.20 -17.28 3.70
CA ASN A 74 10.14 -18.19 3.24
C ASN A 74 8.76 -17.51 3.15
N PHE A 75 7.93 -18.04 2.24
CA PHE A 75 6.57 -17.55 2.03
C PHE A 75 5.55 -18.67 2.28
N LEU A 76 4.44 -18.32 2.92
CA LEU A 76 3.28 -19.20 3.04
C LEU A 76 2.18 -18.70 2.09
N CYS A 77 1.84 -19.52 1.08
CA CYS A 77 0.69 -19.26 0.22
C CYS A 77 -0.51 -20.11 0.68
N ALA A 78 -1.45 -19.50 1.40
CA ALA A 78 -2.63 -20.17 1.95
C ALA A 78 -3.91 -19.76 1.20
N GLY A 79 -4.82 -20.72 1.01
CA GLY A 79 -6.11 -20.50 0.33
C GLY A 79 -6.82 -21.80 0.00
N ALA A 80 -8.13 -21.75 -0.25
CA ALA A 80 -8.93 -22.92 -0.62
C ALA A 80 -8.52 -23.50 -2.00
N PRO A 81 -8.91 -24.75 -2.34
CA PRO A 81 -8.74 -25.28 -3.70
C PRO A 81 -9.35 -24.32 -4.74
N GLY A 82 -8.65 -24.09 -5.85
CA GLY A 82 -9.12 -23.19 -6.91
C GLY A 82 -8.89 -21.69 -6.70
N THR A 83 -8.38 -21.22 -5.55
CA THR A 83 -8.14 -19.78 -5.31
C THR A 83 -6.89 -19.20 -5.99
N GLY A 84 -6.27 -19.94 -6.91
CA GLY A 84 -5.11 -19.43 -7.67
C GLY A 84 -3.75 -19.52 -6.97
N LYS A 85 -3.56 -20.37 -5.95
CA LYS A 85 -2.24 -20.54 -5.31
C LYS A 85 -1.13 -20.90 -6.30
N SER A 86 -1.37 -21.90 -7.16
CA SER A 86 -0.42 -22.29 -8.22
C SER A 86 -0.16 -21.14 -9.19
N THR A 87 -1.21 -20.40 -9.56
CA THR A 87 -1.11 -19.20 -10.42
C THR A 87 -0.26 -18.11 -9.77
N ALA A 88 -0.29 -17.96 -8.44
CA ALA A 88 0.55 -17.00 -7.73
C ALA A 88 2.02 -17.46 -7.58
N ILE A 89 2.26 -18.77 -7.51
CA ILE A 89 3.61 -19.35 -7.37
C ILE A 89 4.35 -19.44 -8.72
N ALA A 90 3.64 -19.67 -9.82
CA ALA A 90 4.27 -19.86 -11.13
C ALA A 90 5.21 -18.70 -11.55
N PRO A 91 4.82 -17.41 -11.41
CA PRO A 91 5.70 -16.28 -11.72
C PRO A 91 6.93 -16.20 -10.81
N ILE A 92 6.81 -16.61 -9.54
CA ILE A 92 7.91 -16.64 -8.58
C ILE A 92 8.98 -17.63 -9.08
N ILE A 93 8.56 -18.85 -9.41
CA ILE A 93 9.46 -19.89 -9.94
C ILE A 93 10.07 -19.46 -11.27
N ALA A 94 9.28 -18.90 -12.19
CA ALA A 94 9.77 -18.40 -13.47
C ALA A 94 10.85 -17.32 -13.29
N THR A 95 10.63 -16.40 -12.36
CA THR A 95 11.59 -15.34 -12.04
C THR A 95 12.88 -15.89 -11.45
N MET A 96 12.79 -16.84 -10.50
CA MET A 96 13.97 -17.50 -9.92
C MET A 96 14.80 -18.21 -11.01
N ARG A 97 14.15 -18.98 -11.89
CA ARG A 97 14.82 -19.65 -13.02
C ARG A 97 15.47 -18.65 -13.98
N GLY A 98 14.77 -17.56 -14.33
CA GLY A 98 15.29 -16.52 -15.21
C GLY A 98 16.54 -15.82 -14.67
N ARG A 99 16.73 -15.79 -13.35
CA ARG A 99 17.97 -15.28 -12.72
C ARG A 99 19.11 -16.28 -12.65
N GLY A 100 18.85 -17.55 -12.96
CA GLY A 100 19.78 -18.66 -12.71
C GLY A 100 19.77 -19.17 -11.28
N ASP A 101 18.75 -18.83 -10.47
CA ASP A 101 18.58 -19.44 -9.15
C ASP A 101 18.20 -20.92 -9.31
N ARG A 102 18.75 -21.79 -8.45
CA ARG A 102 18.42 -23.23 -8.46
C ARG A 102 17.12 -23.45 -7.70
N VAL A 103 16.16 -24.11 -8.34
CA VAL A 103 14.83 -24.38 -7.75
C VAL A 103 14.65 -25.88 -7.56
N PHE A 104 14.29 -26.27 -6.34
CA PHE A 104 13.78 -27.61 -6.05
C PHE A 104 12.26 -27.53 -5.90
N CYS A 105 11.52 -28.27 -6.72
CA CYS A 105 10.07 -28.20 -6.77
C CYS A 105 9.45 -29.59 -6.58
N ALA A 106 8.60 -29.72 -5.56
CA ALA A 106 7.73 -30.89 -5.41
C ALA A 106 6.46 -30.65 -6.24
N ASP A 107 6.46 -31.15 -7.47
CA ASP A 107 5.39 -30.94 -8.43
C ASP A 107 4.78 -32.27 -8.91
N PRO A 108 3.66 -32.71 -8.31
CA PRO A 108 3.00 -33.95 -8.71
C PRO A 108 2.40 -33.92 -10.12
N ARG A 109 2.11 -32.73 -10.67
CA ARG A 109 1.49 -32.58 -12.00
C ARG A 109 2.53 -32.37 -13.10
N GLY A 110 3.73 -31.92 -12.74
CA GLY A 110 4.80 -31.62 -13.69
C GLY A 110 4.58 -30.32 -14.47
N ASP A 111 3.73 -29.42 -13.96
CA ASP A 111 3.42 -28.12 -14.56
C ASP A 111 4.66 -27.20 -14.63
N TYR A 112 5.66 -27.37 -13.75
CA TYR A 112 6.85 -26.51 -13.64
C TYR A 112 8.12 -27.08 -14.28
N LEU A 113 8.04 -28.24 -14.96
CA LEU A 113 9.19 -28.90 -15.58
C LEU A 113 9.67 -28.25 -16.89
N ARG A 114 8.90 -27.30 -17.45
CA ARG A 114 9.23 -26.58 -18.70
C ARG A 114 9.85 -25.23 -18.47
#